data_AF-A0A971A3A4-F1
#
_entry.id   AF-A0A971A3A4-F1
#
_cell.length_a   1.000
_cell.length_b   1.000
_cell.length_c   1.000
_cell.angle_alpha   90.00
_cell.angle_beta   90.00
_cell.angle_gamma   90.00
#
_symmetry.space_group_name_H-M   'P 1'
#
loop_
_entity.id
_entity.type
_entity.pdbx_description
1 polymer ?
#
loop_
_entity_poly.entity_id
_entity_poly.type
_entity_poly.pdbx_seq_one_letter_code
_entity_poly.pdbx_strand_id
1 'polypeptide(L)'
;GVMMNEFPPKFFNVMAEASDSATIPANVTEYLEYLDHLGIGKADFPAIQPIMQKRLWDRFDDGAGPEALDKAIADLRKEDDRFHMEGGSWTGNISWVRGYEHVLGPMQNASALFAEKALAAGIPTTETRYRNALYHLLTTQTSCFRYWGDGAWTDYGRELCRRTVEILNADF
;
A
#
# COMPACT_ATOMS: atom_id res chain seq x y z
N GLY A 1 -1.65 6.89 -16.25
CA GLY A 1 -0.68 5.84 -15.97
C GLY A 1 -1.11 4.58 -16.68
N VAL A 2 -0.19 3.85 -17.29
CA VAL A 2 -0.47 2.54 -17.87
C VAL A 2 -0.33 1.53 -16.75
N MET A 3 -1.37 0.75 -16.47
CA MET A 3 -1.20 -0.40 -15.60
C MET A 3 -0.27 -1.42 -16.28
N MET A 4 0.59 -2.12 -15.55
CA MET A 4 1.55 -3.02 -16.21
C MET A 4 0.89 -4.13 -17.05
N ASN A 5 -0.36 -4.50 -16.78
CA ASN A 5 -1.14 -5.44 -17.60
C ASN A 5 -1.65 -4.84 -18.92
N GLU A 6 -1.61 -3.51 -19.09
CA GLU A 6 -2.00 -2.80 -20.30
C GLU A 6 -0.78 -2.43 -21.17
N PHE A 7 0.43 -2.71 -20.68
CA PHE A 7 1.67 -2.49 -21.38
C PHE A 7 2.03 -3.69 -22.29
N PRO A 8 2.61 -3.48 -23.49
CA PRO A 8 2.83 -2.19 -24.16
C PRO A 8 1.65 -1.57 -24.96
N PRO A 9 0.51 -2.24 -25.27
CA PRO A 9 -0.50 -1.66 -26.17
C PRO A 9 -0.96 -0.25 -25.77
N LYS A 10 -1.24 -0.02 -24.49
CA LYS A 10 -1.70 1.29 -24.03
C LYS A 10 -0.63 2.37 -24.13
N PHE A 11 0.65 2.00 -23.97
CA PHE A 11 1.76 2.92 -24.20
C PHE A 11 1.77 3.40 -25.66
N PHE A 12 1.69 2.47 -26.62
CA PHE A 12 1.66 2.85 -28.04
C PHE A 12 0.46 3.74 -28.39
N ASN A 13 -0.72 3.44 -27.84
CA ASN A 13 -1.90 4.28 -28.03
C ASN A 13 -1.69 5.70 -27.48
N VAL A 14 -1.16 5.84 -26.27
CA VAL A 14 -0.89 7.16 -25.67
C VAL A 14 0.16 7.93 -26.47
N MET A 15 1.21 7.26 -26.94
CA MET A 15 2.23 7.92 -27.78
C MET A 15 1.66 8.37 -29.12
N ALA A 16 0.79 7.57 -29.75
CA ALA A 16 0.12 7.93 -30.99
C ALA A 16 -0.85 9.10 -30.79
N GLU A 17 -1.62 9.12 -29.68
CA GLU A 17 -2.52 10.22 -29.32
C GLU A 17 -1.76 11.53 -29.02
N ALA A 18 -0.58 11.43 -28.41
CA ALA A 18 0.25 12.59 -28.10
C ALA A 18 1.00 13.12 -29.33
N SER A 19 1.27 12.27 -30.32
CA SER A 19 1.96 12.64 -31.55
C SER A 19 1.18 13.72 -32.30
N ASP A 20 1.87 14.77 -32.74
CA ASP A 20 1.30 15.96 -33.40
C ASP A 20 0.23 16.70 -32.58
N SER A 21 0.15 16.45 -31.26
CA SER A 21 -0.72 17.19 -30.35
C SER A 21 0.04 18.29 -29.59
N ALA A 22 -0.68 19.17 -28.90
CA ALA A 22 -0.09 20.14 -27.98
C ALA A 22 0.40 19.50 -26.66
N THR A 23 0.07 18.23 -26.43
CA THR A 23 0.44 17.50 -25.21
C THR A 23 1.73 16.73 -25.45
N ILE A 24 2.80 17.13 -24.77
CA ILE A 24 4.11 16.48 -24.89
C ILE A 24 4.13 15.21 -24.02
N PRO A 25 4.48 14.04 -24.59
CA PRO A 25 4.72 12.86 -23.78
C PRO A 25 6.00 13.06 -22.98
N ALA A 26 5.91 12.91 -21.66
CA ALA A 26 7.05 12.99 -20.76
C ALA A 26 6.98 11.84 -19.74
N ASN A 27 8.13 11.31 -19.38
CA ASN A 27 8.24 10.45 -18.21
C ASN A 27 8.22 11.29 -16.92
N VAL A 28 8.11 10.61 -15.77
CA VAL A 28 7.98 11.30 -14.47
C VAL A 28 9.22 12.14 -14.15
N THR A 29 10.43 11.66 -14.47
CA THR A 29 11.67 12.39 -14.24
C THR A 29 11.72 13.68 -15.07
N GLU A 30 11.45 13.59 -16.37
CA GLU A 30 11.42 14.76 -17.27
C GLU A 30 10.42 15.81 -16.80
N TYR A 31 9.23 15.38 -16.35
CA TYR A 31 8.22 16.28 -15.83
C TYR A 31 8.66 16.97 -14.54
N LEU A 32 9.29 16.24 -13.60
CA LEU A 32 9.79 16.82 -12.36
C LEU A 32 10.96 17.78 -12.59
N GLU A 33 11.86 17.46 -13.52
CA GLU A 33 12.96 18.37 -13.92
C GLU A 33 12.44 19.63 -14.59
N TYR A 34 11.38 19.53 -15.39
CA TYR A 34 10.70 20.68 -15.96
C TYR A 34 10.07 21.58 -14.88
N LEU A 35 9.41 21.01 -13.87
CA LEU A 35 8.87 21.77 -12.74
C LEU A 35 9.99 22.48 -11.96
N ASP A 36 11.09 21.78 -11.68
CA ASP A 36 12.25 22.36 -11.00
C ASP A 36 12.85 23.54 -11.79
N HIS A 37 12.95 23.42 -13.11
CA HIS A 37 13.39 24.53 -13.98
C HIS A 37 12.48 25.76 -13.91
N LEU A 38 11.17 25.56 -13.68
CA LEU A 38 10.21 26.64 -13.43
C LEU A 38 10.29 27.21 -12.00
N GLY A 39 11.18 26.69 -11.15
CA GLY A 39 11.30 27.06 -9.74
C GLY A 39 10.22 26.43 -8.86
N ILE A 40 9.50 25.42 -9.35
CA ILE A 40 8.44 24.71 -8.61
C ILE A 40 9.07 23.48 -7.96
N GLY A 41 9.26 23.53 -6.64
CA GLY A 41 9.93 22.49 -5.88
C GLY A 41 9.00 21.71 -4.95
N LYS A 42 9.60 20.85 -4.12
CA LYS A 42 8.87 20.03 -3.14
C LYS A 42 8.00 20.83 -2.17
N ALA A 43 8.35 22.09 -1.89
CA ALA A 43 7.58 22.97 -1.04
C ALA A 43 6.27 23.45 -1.69
N ASP A 44 6.21 23.44 -3.02
CA ASP A 44 5.04 23.85 -3.81
C ASP A 44 4.10 22.68 -4.13
N PHE A 45 4.56 21.44 -3.91
CA PHE A 45 3.78 20.26 -4.24
C PHE A 45 2.60 20.09 -3.26
N PRO A 46 1.38 19.87 -3.77
CA PRO A 46 0.24 19.63 -2.90
C PRO A 46 0.40 18.28 -2.20
N ALA A 47 0.00 18.22 -0.93
CA ALA A 47 -0.12 16.96 -0.22
C ALA A 47 -1.24 16.11 -0.87
N ILE A 48 -0.89 14.96 -1.42
CA ILE A 48 -1.86 14.00 -1.95
C ILE A 48 -2.33 13.12 -0.78
N GLN A 49 -3.63 13.16 -0.49
CA GLN A 49 -4.24 12.36 0.57
C GLN A 49 -5.47 11.63 0.02
N PRO A 50 -5.78 10.41 0.52
CA PRO A 50 -7.03 9.76 0.19
C PRO A 50 -8.22 10.64 0.57
N ILE A 51 -9.30 10.53 -0.21
CA ILE A 51 -10.52 11.32 -0.03
C ILE A 51 -10.98 11.24 1.44
N MET A 52 -11.35 12.40 1.99
CA MET A 52 -11.78 12.61 3.39
C MET A 52 -10.72 12.41 4.48
N GLN A 53 -9.52 11.89 4.20
CA GLN A 53 -8.51 11.69 5.25
C GLN A 53 -7.92 12.98 5.83
N LYS A 54 -7.96 14.10 5.09
CA LYS A 54 -7.59 15.41 5.64
C LYS A 54 -8.34 15.72 6.94
N ARG A 55 -9.62 15.33 7.04
CA ARG A 55 -10.45 15.57 8.23
C ARG A 55 -9.91 14.88 9.48
N LEU A 56 -9.22 13.75 9.31
CA LEU A 56 -8.53 13.05 10.39
C LEU A 56 -7.28 13.82 10.80
N TRP A 57 -6.47 14.21 9.82
CA TRP A 57 -5.22 14.93 10.07
C TRP A 57 -5.41 16.34 10.60
N ASP A 58 -6.55 16.97 10.36
CA ASP A 58 -6.92 18.26 10.97
C ASP A 58 -7.27 18.13 12.46
N ARG A 59 -7.47 16.90 12.97
CA ARG A 59 -7.90 16.61 14.35
C ARG A 59 -6.90 15.77 15.14
N PHE A 60 -5.96 15.12 14.46
CA PHE A 60 -5.02 14.20 15.06
C PHE A 60 -3.64 14.83 15.14
N ASP A 61 -3.16 15.01 16.36
CA ASP A 61 -1.79 15.44 16.62
C ASP A 61 -0.83 14.25 16.44
N ASP A 62 0.23 14.45 15.65
CA ASP A 62 1.22 13.40 15.43
C ASP A 62 1.86 12.95 16.76
N GLY A 63 1.97 11.64 16.94
CA GLY A 63 2.45 11.05 18.19
C GLY A 63 1.45 10.98 19.35
N ALA A 64 0.18 11.41 19.18
CA ALA A 64 -0.84 11.32 20.24
C ALA A 64 -1.25 9.87 20.63
N GLY A 65 -0.74 8.87 19.92
CA GLY A 65 -0.93 7.46 20.23
C GLY A 65 -2.19 6.83 19.61
N PRO A 66 -2.30 5.49 19.68
CA PRO A 66 -3.36 4.74 18.99
C PRO A 66 -4.77 5.05 19.53
N GLU A 67 -4.92 5.27 20.84
CA GLU A 67 -6.22 5.57 21.44
C GLU A 67 -6.82 6.90 20.95
N ALA A 68 -5.97 7.92 20.81
CA ALA A 68 -6.39 9.22 20.27
C ALA A 68 -6.78 9.11 18.79
N LEU A 69 -6.04 8.31 18.04
CA LEU A 69 -6.33 8.03 16.62
C LEU A 69 -7.69 7.32 16.47
N ASP A 70 -7.91 6.27 17.25
CA ASP A 70 -9.16 5.50 17.25
C ASP A 70 -10.36 6.37 17.60
N LYS A 71 -10.20 7.24 18.61
CA LYS A 71 -11.24 8.21 18.98
C LYS A 71 -11.55 9.17 17.84
N ALA A 72 -10.53 9.76 17.21
CA ALA A 72 -10.73 10.70 16.10
C ALA A 72 -11.43 10.04 14.91
N ILE A 73 -11.06 8.78 14.58
CA ILE A 73 -11.72 7.98 13.54
C ILE A 73 -13.18 7.70 13.91
N ALA A 74 -13.47 7.32 15.16
CA ALA A 74 -14.81 7.02 15.62
C ALA A 74 -15.73 8.25 15.59
N ASP A 75 -15.23 9.41 16.00
CA ASP A 75 -16.00 10.66 15.97
C ASP A 75 -16.28 11.09 14.52
N LEU A 76 -15.30 10.97 13.62
CA LEU A 76 -15.48 11.23 12.19
C LEU A 76 -16.53 10.32 11.54
N ARG A 77 -16.56 9.04 11.90
CA ARG A 77 -17.59 8.09 11.43
C ARG A 77 -18.99 8.47 11.89
N LYS A 78 -19.15 9.03 13.10
CA LYS A 78 -20.46 9.49 13.61
C LYS A 78 -20.94 10.76 12.92
N GLU A 79 -20.02 11.64 12.52
CA GLU A 79 -20.36 12.90 11.84
C GLU A 79 -20.83 12.67 10.40
N ASP A 80 -20.27 11.69 9.70
CA ASP A 80 -20.48 11.45 8.27
C ASP A 80 -20.29 9.98 7.92
N ASP A 81 -21.37 9.27 7.61
CA ASP A 81 -21.36 7.84 7.25
C ASP A 81 -20.52 7.53 6.00
N ARG A 82 -20.15 8.54 5.20
CA ARG A 82 -19.26 8.37 4.05
C ARG A 82 -17.79 8.29 4.46
N PHE A 83 -17.43 8.69 5.69
CA PHE A 83 -16.06 8.63 6.16
C PHE A 83 -15.62 7.18 6.41
N HIS A 84 -14.60 6.73 5.69
CA HIS A 84 -14.00 5.42 5.90
C HIS A 84 -12.48 5.45 5.73
N MET A 85 -11.78 4.63 6.51
CA MET A 85 -10.33 4.42 6.36
C MET A 85 -9.98 3.29 5.38
N GLU A 86 -10.99 2.64 4.78
CA GLU A 86 -10.85 1.41 4.00
C GLU A 86 -10.73 1.62 2.47
N GLY A 87 -11.09 2.81 1.96
CA GLY A 87 -11.29 3.08 0.52
C GLY A 87 -10.16 3.83 -0.18
N GLY A 88 -8.91 3.38 0.01
CA GLY A 88 -7.73 3.95 -0.65
C GLY A 88 -7.49 3.47 -2.09
N SER A 89 -8.53 3.08 -2.85
CA SER A 89 -8.35 2.70 -4.27
C SER A 89 -8.34 3.93 -5.16
N TRP A 90 -7.61 3.89 -6.29
CA TRP A 90 -7.67 5.00 -7.26
C TRP A 90 -9.10 5.20 -7.81
N THR A 91 -9.91 4.13 -7.82
CA THR A 91 -11.31 4.16 -8.26
C THR A 91 -12.26 4.71 -7.19
N GLY A 92 -11.80 4.89 -5.96
CA GLY A 92 -12.56 5.42 -4.82
C GLY A 92 -13.70 4.53 -4.32
N ASN A 93 -13.96 3.39 -4.95
CA ASN A 93 -15.12 2.53 -4.68
C ASN A 93 -14.78 1.07 -4.30
N ILE A 94 -13.51 0.67 -4.39
CA ILE A 94 -13.07 -0.69 -4.03
C ILE A 94 -12.51 -0.64 -2.61
N SER A 95 -13.11 -1.42 -1.71
CA SER A 95 -12.51 -1.68 -0.39
C SER A 95 -11.40 -2.70 -0.54
N TRP A 96 -10.23 -2.37 -0.02
CA TRP A 96 -9.12 -3.32 0.08
C TRP A 96 -9.19 -4.12 1.39
N VAL A 97 -10.11 -3.78 2.29
CA VAL A 97 -10.19 -4.36 3.64
C VAL A 97 -11.38 -5.29 3.75
N ARG A 98 -12.57 -4.77 3.42
CA ARG A 98 -13.84 -5.45 3.62
C ARG A 98 -13.96 -6.69 2.75
N GLY A 99 -14.26 -7.82 3.38
CA GLY A 99 -14.40 -9.10 2.69
C GLY A 99 -13.08 -9.81 2.41
N TYR A 100 -11.96 -9.27 2.91
CA TYR A 100 -10.62 -9.87 2.81
C TYR A 100 -10.01 -10.18 4.18
N GLU A 101 -10.80 -10.20 5.25
CA GLU A 101 -10.35 -10.45 6.62
C GLU A 101 -9.64 -11.80 6.73
N HIS A 102 -10.11 -12.80 5.98
CA HIS A 102 -9.53 -14.16 5.94
C HIS A 102 -8.12 -14.22 5.37
N VAL A 103 -7.67 -13.20 4.63
CA VAL A 103 -6.28 -13.10 4.13
C VAL A 103 -5.50 -12.00 4.84
N LEU A 104 -6.13 -10.88 5.18
CA LEU A 104 -5.50 -9.77 5.90
C LEU A 104 -5.11 -10.15 7.33
N GLY A 105 -5.95 -10.88 8.05
CA GLY A 105 -5.62 -11.36 9.40
C GLY A 105 -4.34 -12.20 9.41
N PRO A 106 -4.23 -13.24 8.57
CA PRO A 106 -3.00 -14.01 8.41
C PRO A 106 -1.76 -13.17 8.02
N MET A 107 -1.91 -12.20 7.11
CA MET A 107 -0.81 -11.30 6.70
C MET A 107 -0.32 -10.44 7.87
N GLN A 108 -1.24 -9.89 8.66
CA GLN A 108 -0.94 -9.10 9.86
C GLN A 108 -0.26 -9.97 10.92
N ASN A 109 -0.78 -11.18 11.16
CA ASN A 109 -0.19 -12.12 12.11
C ASN A 109 1.24 -12.52 11.71
N ALA A 110 1.50 -12.81 10.44
CA ALA A 110 2.84 -13.12 9.95
C ALA A 110 3.81 -11.93 10.15
N SER A 111 3.34 -10.71 9.92
CA SER A 111 4.14 -9.48 10.14
C SER A 111 4.45 -9.24 11.61
N ALA A 112 3.46 -9.40 12.49
CA ALA A 112 3.62 -9.26 13.94
C ALA A 112 4.59 -10.30 14.49
N LEU A 113 4.45 -11.56 14.06
CA LEU A 113 5.34 -12.64 14.48
C LEU A 113 6.79 -12.43 14.00
N PHE A 114 6.98 -11.90 12.78
CA PHE A 114 8.31 -11.52 12.30
C PHE A 114 8.91 -10.39 13.15
N ALA A 115 8.11 -9.37 13.50
CA ALA A 115 8.58 -8.29 14.35
C ALA A 115 9.02 -8.80 15.73
N GLU A 116 8.25 -9.72 16.32
CA GLU A 116 8.59 -10.35 17.60
C GLU A 116 9.85 -11.23 17.49
N LYS A 117 9.85 -12.20 16.58
CA LYS A 117 10.88 -13.25 16.54
C LYS A 117 12.16 -12.85 15.83
N ALA A 118 12.11 -11.96 14.85
CA ALA A 118 13.27 -11.54 14.07
C ALA A 118 13.78 -10.16 14.50
N LEU A 119 12.91 -9.15 14.58
CA LEU A 119 13.33 -7.78 14.86
C LEU A 119 13.64 -7.55 16.35
N ALA A 120 12.72 -7.91 17.24
CA ALA A 120 12.91 -7.69 18.69
C ALA A 120 14.03 -8.59 19.27
N ALA A 121 14.24 -9.77 18.69
CA ALA A 121 15.37 -10.64 19.02
C ALA A 121 16.71 -10.17 18.41
N GLY A 122 16.70 -9.12 17.57
CA GLY A 122 17.92 -8.54 17.00
C GLY A 122 18.65 -9.48 16.03
N ILE A 123 17.92 -10.32 15.29
CA ILE A 123 18.52 -11.31 14.38
C ILE A 123 19.26 -10.58 13.23
N PRO A 124 20.55 -10.86 12.98
CA PRO A 124 21.30 -10.22 11.92
C PRO A 124 20.70 -10.46 10.52
N THR A 125 20.58 -9.40 9.73
CA THR A 125 20.01 -9.44 8.37
C THR A 125 20.85 -10.23 7.36
N THR A 126 22.07 -10.59 7.74
CA THR A 126 22.97 -11.44 6.95
C THR A 126 22.70 -12.93 7.12
N GLU A 127 21.98 -13.33 8.18
CA GLU A 127 21.67 -14.74 8.42
C GLU A 127 20.68 -15.30 7.39
N THR A 128 20.92 -16.56 6.98
CA THR A 128 20.06 -17.25 6.02
C THR A 128 18.61 -17.36 6.51
N ARG A 129 18.38 -17.66 7.80
CA ARG A 129 17.02 -17.74 8.37
C ARG A 129 16.29 -16.40 8.32
N TYR A 130 16.98 -15.29 8.58
CA TYR A 130 16.40 -13.95 8.49
C TYR A 130 15.97 -13.63 7.07
N ARG A 131 16.86 -13.84 6.09
CA ARG A 131 16.58 -13.58 4.67
C ARG A 131 15.47 -14.50 4.15
N ASN A 132 15.45 -15.75 4.58
CA ASN A 132 14.40 -16.71 4.23
C ASN A 132 13.03 -16.25 4.76
N ALA A 133 12.93 -15.92 6.05
CA ALA A 133 11.69 -15.42 6.64
C ALA A 133 11.25 -14.09 6.02
N LEU A 134 12.19 -13.16 5.78
CA LEU A 134 11.88 -11.87 5.15
C LEU A 134 11.37 -12.05 3.73
N TYR A 135 11.99 -12.93 2.93
CA TYR A 135 11.52 -13.23 1.58
C TYR A 135 10.06 -13.71 1.61
N HIS A 136 9.75 -14.70 2.45
CA HIS A 136 8.40 -15.22 2.57
C HIS A 136 7.43 -14.15 3.06
N LEU A 137 7.80 -13.39 4.10
CA LEU A 137 6.99 -12.26 4.59
C LEU A 137 6.70 -11.27 3.46
N LEU A 138 7.69 -10.78 2.74
CA LEU A 138 7.49 -9.80 1.67
C LEU A 138 6.59 -10.34 0.55
N THR A 139 6.70 -11.63 0.22
CA THR A 139 5.78 -12.25 -0.77
C THR A 139 4.33 -12.25 -0.32
N THR A 140 4.06 -12.28 1.00
CA THR A 140 2.69 -12.20 1.54
C THR A 140 2.08 -10.80 1.41
N GLN A 141 2.90 -9.75 1.33
CA GLN A 141 2.44 -8.35 1.44
C GLN A 141 1.95 -7.74 0.11
N THR A 142 1.96 -8.51 -0.98
CA THR A 142 1.46 -8.02 -2.26
C THR A 142 -0.05 -7.76 -2.20
N SER A 143 -0.48 -6.62 -2.73
CA SER A 143 -1.90 -6.27 -2.87
C SER A 143 -2.61 -7.15 -3.91
N CYS A 144 -1.87 -7.81 -4.81
CA CYS A 144 -2.42 -8.67 -5.86
C CYS A 144 -3.39 -9.74 -5.33
N PHE A 145 -3.16 -10.27 -4.13
CA PHE A 145 -4.03 -11.30 -3.54
C PHE A 145 -5.47 -10.82 -3.31
N ARG A 146 -5.67 -9.50 -3.20
CA ARG A 146 -6.99 -8.86 -3.00
C ARG A 146 -7.45 -8.10 -4.24
N TYR A 147 -6.53 -7.74 -5.13
CA TYR A 147 -6.87 -6.99 -6.34
C TYR A 147 -7.74 -7.79 -7.32
N TRP A 148 -7.46 -9.09 -7.46
CA TRP A 148 -8.14 -9.96 -8.42
C TRP A 148 -9.44 -10.59 -7.91
N GLY A 149 -9.93 -10.15 -6.75
CA GLY A 149 -11.08 -10.75 -6.09
C GLY A 149 -10.71 -11.95 -5.21
N ASP A 150 -11.73 -12.52 -4.59
CA ASP A 150 -11.59 -13.71 -3.75
C ASP A 150 -11.41 -15.00 -4.59
N GLY A 151 -10.86 -16.05 -3.98
CA GLY A 151 -10.64 -17.35 -4.61
C GLY A 151 -9.16 -17.75 -4.62
N ALA A 152 -8.67 -18.29 -5.75
CA ALA A 152 -7.33 -18.86 -5.83
C ALA A 152 -6.22 -17.88 -5.38
N TRP A 153 -6.37 -16.59 -5.65
CA TRP A 153 -5.41 -15.57 -5.23
C TRP A 153 -5.37 -15.37 -3.72
N THR A 154 -6.52 -15.30 -3.04
CA THR A 154 -6.57 -15.20 -1.58
C THR A 154 -6.08 -16.50 -0.92
N ASP A 155 -6.35 -17.66 -1.53
CA ASP A 155 -5.80 -18.96 -1.09
C ASP A 155 -4.27 -18.98 -1.12
N TYR A 156 -3.65 -18.51 -2.21
CA TYR A 156 -2.20 -18.39 -2.31
C TYR A 156 -1.64 -17.42 -1.26
N GLY A 157 -2.31 -16.29 -1.03
CA GLY A 157 -1.92 -15.35 0.02
C GLY A 157 -1.92 -16.02 1.40
N ARG A 158 -2.97 -16.78 1.73
CA ARG A 158 -3.08 -17.51 3.00
C ARG A 158 -2.02 -18.59 3.15
N GLU A 159 -1.75 -19.35 2.09
CA GLU A 159 -0.72 -20.39 2.10
C GLU A 159 0.68 -19.82 2.32
N LEU A 160 1.01 -18.68 1.71
CA LEU A 160 2.27 -18.00 1.96
C LEU A 160 2.36 -17.46 3.39
N CYS A 161 1.26 -16.96 3.96
CA CYS A 161 1.21 -16.57 5.38
C CYS A 161 1.48 -17.77 6.29
N ARG A 162 0.84 -18.92 6.03
CA ARG A 162 1.07 -20.17 6.79
C ARG A 162 2.54 -20.58 6.76
N ARG A 163 3.16 -20.62 5.58
CA ARG A 163 4.59 -20.96 5.43
C ARG A 163 5.51 -19.98 6.15
N THR A 164 5.21 -18.68 6.08
CA THR A 164 5.98 -17.65 6.78
C THR A 164 5.95 -17.87 8.29
N VAL A 165 4.76 -18.14 8.84
CA VAL A 165 4.59 -18.44 10.27
C VAL A 165 5.31 -19.73 10.66
N GLU A 166 5.30 -20.76 9.82
CA GLU A 166 6.03 -22.01 10.08
C GLU A 166 7.55 -21.80 10.12
N ILE A 167 8.11 -21.05 9.17
CA ILE A 167 9.53 -20.69 9.16
C ILE A 167 9.90 -19.94 10.44
N LEU A 168 9.09 -18.94 10.81
CA LEU A 168 9.31 -18.16 12.03
C LEU A 168 9.25 -19.04 13.29
N ASN A 169 8.33 -20.01 13.35
CA ASN A 169 8.22 -20.87 14.52
C ASN A 169 9.32 -21.94 14.59
N ALA A 170 9.84 -22.40 13.46
CA ALA A 170 10.85 -23.45 13.40
C ALA A 170 12.29 -22.91 13.55
N ASP A 171 12.59 -21.75 12.98
CA ASP A 171 13.98 -21.29 12.79
C ASP A 171 14.41 -20.14 13.75
N PHE A 172 13.47 -19.57 14.52
CA PHE A 172 13.67 -18.42 15.41
C PHE A 172 13.24 -18.72 16.85
#